data_AF-A0A9N9K000-F1
#
_entry.id   AF-A0A9N9K000-F1
#
_cell.length_a   1.000
_cell.length_b   1.000
_cell.length_c   1.000
_cell.angle_alpha   90.00
_cell.angle_beta   90.00
_cell.angle_gamma   90.00
#
_symmetry.space_group_name_H-M   'P 1'
#
loop_
_entity.id
_entity.type
_entity.pdbx_description
1 polymer ?
#
loop_
_entity_poly.entity_id
_entity_poly.type
_entity_poly.pdbx_seq_one_letter_code
_entity_poly.pdbx_strand_id
1 'polypeptide(L)'
;WIINEGKRVLKNTKVIGKWKDENGGDRAIGYAGVRTKCYSVICENSRKNMIKAKGLKKALIKRELTHKIFEDCVLEGKEDQPRTAQFLR
;
A
#
# COMPACT_ATOMS: atom_id res chain seq x y z
N TRP A 1 1.42 -9.76 -23.22
CA TRP A 1 2.46 -9.76 -24.27
C TRP A 1 1.93 -9.06 -25.49
N ILE A 2 2.53 -7.94 -25.84
CA ILE A 2 2.25 -7.26 -27.12
C ILE A 2 3.43 -7.57 -28.02
N ILE A 3 3.13 -7.91 -29.27
CA ILE A 3 4.14 -8.07 -30.31
C ILE A 3 4.37 -6.66 -30.86
N ASN A 4 5.58 -6.14 -30.68
CA ASN A 4 6.02 -4.91 -31.33
C ASN A 4 7.17 -5.29 -32.25
N GLU A 5 7.03 -5.02 -33.56
CA GLU A 5 8.03 -5.39 -34.58
C GLU A 5 8.47 -6.87 -34.53
N GLY A 6 7.51 -7.78 -34.28
CA GLY A 6 7.79 -9.23 -34.19
C GLY A 6 8.44 -9.69 -32.87
N LYS A 7 8.78 -8.78 -31.94
CA LYS A 7 9.37 -9.12 -30.64
C LYS A 7 8.32 -9.03 -29.53
N ARG A 8 8.35 -10.00 -28.60
CA ARG A 8 7.54 -9.95 -27.37
C ARG A 8 8.13 -8.91 -26.42
N VAL A 9 7.45 -7.80 -26.22
CA VAL A 9 7.89 -6.75 -25.29
C VAL A 9 7.12 -6.89 -23.97
N LEU A 10 7.86 -6.95 -22.85
CA LEU A 10 7.34 -6.81 -21.48
C LEU A 10 6.99 -5.35 -21.23
N LYS A 11 5.84 -4.91 -21.77
CA LYS A 11 5.30 -3.58 -21.49
C LYS A 11 4.04 -3.74 -20.67
N ASN A 12 4.02 -3.07 -19.51
CA ASN A 12 2.84 -3.00 -18.66
C ASN A 12 1.74 -2.21 -19.40
N THR A 13 0.67 -2.87 -19.81
CA THR A 13 -0.42 -2.26 -20.58
C THR A 13 -1.75 -2.43 -19.89
N LYS A 14 -2.58 -1.38 -19.95
CA LYS A 14 -3.95 -1.42 -19.47
C LYS A 14 -4.82 -2.13 -20.50
N VAL A 15 -4.84 -3.46 -20.46
CA VAL A 15 -5.72 -4.29 -21.30
C VAL A 15 -6.90 -4.77 -20.46
N ILE A 16 -8.11 -4.54 -20.93
CA ILE A 16 -9.33 -4.91 -20.19
C ILE A 16 -9.39 -6.43 -20.00
N GLY A 17 -9.84 -6.87 -18.81
CA GLY A 17 -9.90 -8.29 -18.45
C GLY A 17 -8.55 -8.98 -18.22
N LYS A 18 -7.42 -8.26 -18.29
CA LYS A 18 -6.09 -8.80 -17.99
C LYS A 18 -5.51 -8.16 -16.73
N TRP A 19 -4.76 -8.96 -15.98
CA TRP A 19 -3.99 -8.48 -14.85
C TRP A 19 -2.89 -7.55 -15.33
N LYS A 20 -2.81 -6.40 -14.68
CA LYS A 20 -1.79 -5.38 -14.90
C LYS A 20 -0.81 -5.43 -13.74
N ASP A 21 0.44 -5.12 -14.02
CA ASP A 21 1.37 -4.80 -12.95
C ASP A 21 1.02 -3.40 -12.41
N GLU A 22 0.47 -3.36 -11.20
CA GLU A 22 0.05 -2.09 -10.60
C GLU A 22 1.22 -1.24 -10.11
N ASN A 23 2.36 -1.86 -9.77
CA ASN A 23 3.51 -1.14 -9.25
C ASN A 23 4.56 -0.82 -10.33
N GLY A 24 4.35 -1.34 -11.56
CA GLY A 24 5.10 -0.97 -12.75
C GLY A 24 6.56 -1.42 -12.69
N GLY A 25 6.79 -2.65 -12.25
CA GLY A 25 8.10 -3.30 -12.13
C GLY A 25 8.66 -3.29 -10.71
N ASP A 26 8.20 -2.39 -9.85
CA ASP A 26 8.73 -2.28 -8.48
C ASP A 26 8.13 -3.36 -7.59
N ARG A 27 8.99 -4.12 -6.92
CA ARG A 27 8.55 -5.21 -6.05
C ARG A 27 8.09 -4.68 -4.70
N ALA A 28 7.00 -5.25 -4.18
CA ALA A 28 6.64 -5.08 -2.78
C ALA A 28 7.55 -5.98 -1.93
N ILE A 29 8.21 -5.40 -0.93
CA ILE A 29 9.13 -6.11 -0.03
C ILE A 29 8.49 -6.44 1.32
N GLY A 30 7.44 -5.70 1.70
CA GLY A 30 6.76 -5.87 2.97
C GLY A 30 5.30 -5.50 2.89
N TYR A 31 4.47 -6.20 3.66
CA TYR A 31 3.04 -5.98 3.74
C TYR A 31 2.55 -6.24 5.16
N ALA A 32 1.79 -5.30 5.71
CA ALA A 32 1.10 -5.44 6.99
C ALA A 32 -0.35 -4.96 6.84
N GLY A 33 -1.30 -5.86 7.04
CA GLY A 33 -2.73 -5.59 6.84
C GLY A 33 -3.53 -5.96 8.08
N VAL A 34 -4.24 -4.99 8.66
CA VAL A 34 -5.03 -5.20 9.88
C VAL A 34 -6.49 -5.54 9.53
N ARG A 35 -7.08 -4.82 8.56
CA ARG A 35 -8.46 -5.07 8.10
C ARG A 35 -8.64 -4.71 6.62
N THR A 36 -9.81 -4.99 6.08
CA THR A 36 -10.17 -4.59 4.71
C THR A 36 -9.97 -3.07 4.52
N LYS A 37 -9.16 -2.71 3.51
CA LYS A 37 -8.80 -1.32 3.17
C LYS A 37 -8.03 -0.57 4.28
N CYS A 38 -7.42 -1.28 5.23
CA CYS A 38 -6.42 -0.76 6.17
C CYS A 38 -5.16 -1.62 6.16
N TYR A 39 -4.12 -1.14 5.46
CA TYR A 39 -2.88 -1.86 5.27
C TYR A 39 -1.74 -0.89 4.94
N SER A 40 -0.52 -1.38 5.13
CA SER A 40 0.72 -0.71 4.77
C SER A 40 1.55 -1.63 3.88
N VAL A 41 2.11 -1.08 2.81
CA VAL A 41 2.95 -1.79 1.83
C VAL A 41 4.27 -1.04 1.71
N ILE A 42 5.37 -1.77 1.88
CA ILE A 42 6.72 -1.27 1.60
C ILE A 42 7.14 -1.82 0.25
N CYS A 43 7.61 -0.92 -0.60
CA CYS A 43 8.15 -1.24 -1.91
C CYS A 43 9.67 -1.07 -1.89
N GLU A 44 10.35 -1.73 -2.82
CA GLU A 44 11.80 -1.56 -3.05
C GLU A 44 12.15 -0.07 -3.27
N ASN A 45 11.28 0.63 -4.00
CA ASN A 45 11.32 2.08 -4.10
C ASN A 45 10.47 2.72 -2.98
N SER A 46 11.13 3.33 -1.99
CA SER A 46 10.48 3.95 -0.83
C SER A 46 9.49 5.05 -1.18
N ARG A 47 9.64 5.71 -2.34
CA ARG A 47 8.69 6.72 -2.82
C ARG A 47 7.32 6.12 -3.19
N LYS A 48 7.28 4.82 -3.47
CA LYS A 48 6.05 4.06 -3.76
C LYS A 48 5.50 3.33 -2.55
N ASN A 49 5.99 3.63 -1.35
CA ASN A 49 5.38 3.09 -0.13
C ASN A 49 3.93 3.55 -0.02
N MET A 50 3.04 2.63 0.36
CA MET A 50 1.61 2.86 0.34
C MET A 50 1.01 2.54 1.70
N ILE A 51 0.43 3.55 2.33
CA ILE A 51 -0.40 3.38 3.52
C ILE A 51 -1.85 3.67 3.16
N LYS A 52 -2.73 2.72 3.45
CA LYS A 52 -4.17 2.86 3.33
C LYS A 52 -4.76 2.65 4.71
N ALA A 53 -5.58 3.59 5.15
CA ALA A 53 -6.35 3.47 6.38
C ALA A 53 -7.73 4.07 6.16
N LYS A 54 -8.68 3.24 5.74
CA LYS A 54 -10.06 3.68 5.50
C LYS A 54 -10.67 4.24 6.80
N GLY A 55 -11.24 5.44 6.69
CA GLY A 55 -11.88 6.16 7.81
C GLY A 55 -11.00 7.22 8.46
N LEU A 56 -9.70 7.27 8.17
CA LEU A 56 -8.79 8.30 8.68
C LEU A 56 -8.57 9.43 7.67
N LYS A 57 -8.33 10.64 8.18
CA LYS A 57 -7.99 11.80 7.35
C LYS A 57 -6.63 11.58 6.68
N LYS A 58 -6.52 11.92 5.39
CA LYS A 58 -5.25 11.79 4.64
C LYS A 58 -4.08 12.52 5.30
N ALA A 59 -4.32 13.67 5.93
CA ALA A 59 -3.27 14.42 6.63
C ALA A 59 -2.70 13.63 7.83
N LEU A 60 -3.57 12.97 8.60
CA LEU A 60 -3.17 12.13 9.73
C LEU A 60 -2.39 10.90 9.26
N ILE A 61 -2.84 10.25 8.18
CA ILE A 61 -2.14 9.11 7.56
C ILE A 61 -0.71 9.48 7.18
N LYS A 62 -0.48 10.68 6.63
CA LYS A 62 0.86 11.11 6.21
C LYS A 62 1.77 11.53 7.37
N ARG A 63 1.21 12.01 8.49
CA ARG A 63 1.97 12.56 9.62
C ARG A 63 2.32 11.51 10.66
N GLU A 64 1.41 10.59 10.94
CA GLU A 64 1.48 9.76 12.14
C GLU A 64 1.50 8.25 11.90
N LEU A 65 0.96 7.78 10.76
CA LEU A 65 0.94 6.35 10.47
C LEU A 65 2.26 5.92 9.84
N THR A 66 2.85 4.87 10.41
CA THR A 66 4.08 4.23 9.95
C THR A 66 3.82 2.74 9.73
N HIS A 67 4.66 2.06 8.92
CA HIS A 67 4.51 0.63 8.68
C HIS A 67 4.59 -0.19 9.97
N LYS A 68 5.50 0.21 10.87
CA LYS A 68 5.72 -0.46 12.16
C LYS A 68 4.47 -0.54 13.02
N ILE A 69 3.64 0.51 13.05
CA ILE A 69 2.36 0.48 13.77
C ILE A 69 1.47 -0.67 13.27
N PHE A 70 1.44 -0.90 11.95
CA PHE A 70 0.67 -2.01 11.40
C PHE A 70 1.29 -3.37 11.73
N GLU A 71 2.61 -3.48 11.73
CA GLU A 71 3.31 -4.71 12.14
C GLU A 71 3.05 -5.02 13.61
N ASP A 72 3.20 -4.03 14.50
CA ASP A 72 2.96 -4.17 15.94
C ASP A 72 1.50 -4.59 16.21
N CYS A 73 0.51 -4.00 15.50
CA CYS A 73 -0.89 -4.40 15.62
C CYS A 73 -1.12 -5.86 15.18
N VAL A 74 -0.46 -6.32 14.12
CA VAL A 74 -0.65 -7.68 13.58
C VAL A 74 0.09 -8.73 14.40
N LEU A 75 1.32 -8.43 14.83
CA LEU A 75 2.21 -9.38 15.49
C LEU A 75 2.00 -9.40 17.01
N GLU A 76 1.87 -8.23 17.63
CA GLU A 76 1.80 -8.10 19.09
C GLU A 76 0.36 -7.95 19.58
N GLY A 77 -0.61 -7.79 18.67
CA GLY A 77 -2.02 -7.57 19.02
C GLY A 77 -2.25 -6.25 19.77
N LYS A 78 -1.32 -5.29 19.67
CA LYS A 78 -1.48 -3.97 20.29
C LYS A 78 -2.66 -3.25 19.64
N GLU A 79 -3.60 -2.81 20.47
CA GLU A 79 -4.69 -1.95 20.01
C GLU A 79 -4.12 -0.57 19.63
N ASP A 80 -4.40 -0.11 18.40
CA ASP A 80 -4.12 1.28 18.03
C ASP A 80 -5.08 2.18 18.81
N GLN A 81 -4.53 3.13 19.56
CA GLN A 81 -5.35 4.10 20.26
C GLN A 81 -6.18 4.90 19.25
N PRO A 82 -7.47 5.17 19.53
CA PRO A 82 -8.34 5.82 18.57
C PRO A 82 -7.85 7.23 18.22
N ARG A 83 -7.27 7.38 17.03
CA ARG A 83 -6.81 8.68 16.48
C ARG A 83 -7.94 9.46 15.80
N THR A 84 -9.11 9.47 16.43
CA THR A 84 -10.25 10.24 15.94
C THR A 84 -9.97 11.73 16.06
N ALA A 85 -10.57 12.53 15.16
CA ALA A 85 -10.45 13.99 15.18
C ALA A 85 -10.94 14.66 16.48
N GLN A 86 -11.57 13.90 17.40
CA GLN A 86 -11.96 14.33 18.74
C GLN A 86 -10.82 14.23 19.76
N PHE A 87 -9.83 13.37 19.57
CA PHE A 87 -8.69 13.17 20.50
C PHE A 87 -7.51 14.13 20.23
N LEU A 88 -7.58 14.88 19.13
CA LEU A 88 -6.58 15.89 18.72
C LEU A 88 -7.04 17.33 19.07
N ARG A 89 -7.93 17.47 20.06
CA ARG A 89 -8.33 18.77 20.63
C ARG A 89 -7.79 18.90 22.04
#